data_AF-A0A0F9M062-F1
#
_entry.id   AF-A0A0F9M062-F1
#
_cell.length_a   1.000
_cell.length_b   1.000
_cell.length_c   1.000
_cell.angle_alpha   90.00
_cell.angle_beta   90.00
_cell.angle_gamma   90.00
#
_symmetry.space_group_name_H-M   'P 1'
#
loop_
_entity.id
_entity.type
_entity.pdbx_description
1 polymer ?
#
loop_
_entity_poly.entity_id
_entity_poly.type
_entity_poly.pdbx_seq_one_letter_code
_entity_poly.pdbx_strand_id
1 'polypeptide(L)'
;MKVFSDAKDLDLFCVQIKICCTFYQNTITDYAKEIKMSIFDSGLPGEPFESWFANVVGPDATVTWDEHVCGEGGEYGLAPSVCATATARTGDCGYIVLSIGTGDFAESVSGKPYVRDIRIAGLGPSVYLKPSDIAELEENMRLARERDELLSSIPINPINKKESIEYAKNIDTSLLDDRLPSKTLEEWFAELAGPDSEVEWKSEAGDGCVRPSLSYKEYIKVNEKDDPCSPKYEGKQSNRGYDCWAYVQAHFENSSESVYLSVRVGTIRKGIFGKPVSERVFIYNKGDGIKKFPIHEFPKVLERIRKGELFYPDK
;
A
#
# COMPACT_ATOMS: atom_id res chain seq x y z
N MET A 1 12.55 39.19 18.21
CA MET A 1 12.40 37.90 18.93
C MET A 1 12.06 38.24 20.39
N LYS A 2 10.77 38.20 20.76
CA LYS A 2 10.34 38.46 22.15
C LYS A 2 10.43 37.15 22.92
N VAL A 3 11.18 37.15 24.02
CA VAL A 3 11.30 36.01 24.93
C VAL A 3 10.14 36.11 25.92
N PHE A 4 9.28 35.09 25.95
CA PHE A 4 8.19 34.98 26.93
C PHE A 4 8.80 34.51 28.26
N SER A 5 8.63 35.26 29.35
CA SER A 5 9.28 34.99 30.64
C SER A 5 8.40 34.29 31.67
N ASP A 6 7.08 34.25 31.47
CA ASP A 6 6.14 33.86 32.53
C ASP A 6 5.27 32.66 32.12
N ALA A 7 5.09 31.69 33.02
CA ALA A 7 4.29 30.49 32.79
C ALA A 7 2.81 30.75 32.43
N LYS A 8 2.27 31.93 32.79
CA LYS A 8 0.91 32.36 32.40
C LYS A 8 0.81 32.75 30.93
N ASP A 9 1.89 33.25 30.33
CA ASP A 9 1.93 33.56 28.90
C ASP A 9 2.01 32.27 28.05
N LEU A 10 2.61 31.20 28.59
CA LEU A 10 2.61 29.87 27.99
C LEU A 10 1.21 29.23 28.00
N ASP A 11 0.42 29.39 29.05
CA ASP A 11 -0.97 28.88 29.09
C ASP A 11 -1.89 29.67 28.16
N LEU A 12 -1.75 31.00 28.08
CA LEU A 12 -2.50 31.81 27.11
C LEU A 12 -2.07 31.51 25.67
N PHE A 13 -0.80 31.24 25.41
CA PHE A 13 -0.29 30.82 24.11
C PHE A 13 -0.79 29.40 23.77
N CYS A 14 -0.82 28.46 24.71
CA CYS A 14 -1.39 27.13 24.53
C CYS A 14 -2.90 27.17 24.31
N VAL A 15 -3.65 28.07 24.97
CA VAL A 15 -5.09 28.26 24.78
C VAL A 15 -5.40 28.97 23.46
N GLN A 16 -4.62 29.98 23.06
CA GLN A 16 -4.72 30.59 21.72
C GLN A 16 -4.31 29.62 20.62
N ILE A 17 -3.27 28.79 20.82
CA ILE A 17 -2.92 27.70 19.91
C ILE A 17 -4.06 26.68 19.87
N LYS A 18 -4.67 26.30 21.00
CA LYS A 18 -5.81 25.37 21.00
C LYS A 18 -6.99 25.94 20.21
N ILE A 19 -7.34 27.21 20.41
CA ILE A 19 -8.44 27.88 19.72
C ILE A 19 -8.12 28.07 18.22
N CYS A 20 -6.88 28.44 17.86
CA CYS A 20 -6.43 28.48 16.48
C CYS A 20 -6.41 27.08 15.84
N CYS A 21 -5.99 26.04 16.57
CA CYS A 21 -6.01 24.66 16.11
C CYS A 21 -7.44 24.16 15.88
N THR A 22 -8.39 24.41 16.80
CA THR A 22 -9.78 23.95 16.58
C THR A 22 -10.46 24.72 15.44
N PHE A 23 -10.16 26.02 15.25
CA PHE A 23 -10.72 26.79 14.13
C PHE A 23 -10.12 26.37 12.78
N TYR A 24 -8.85 25.96 12.74
CA TYR A 24 -8.20 25.40 11.54
C TYR A 24 -8.59 23.94 11.26
N GLN A 25 -8.95 23.16 12.29
CA GLN A 25 -9.25 21.73 12.15
C GLN A 25 -10.59 21.41 11.47
N ASN A 26 -11.49 22.39 11.33
CA ASN A 26 -12.67 22.18 10.51
C ASN A 26 -12.44 22.68 9.07
N THR A 27 -11.56 23.66 8.86
CA THR A 27 -11.39 24.28 7.54
C THR A 27 -10.70 23.37 6.53
N ILE A 28 -9.79 22.50 6.95
CA ILE A 28 -9.08 21.59 6.05
C ILE A 28 -9.99 20.46 5.57
N THR A 29 -10.69 19.80 6.49
CA THR A 29 -11.68 18.78 6.17
C THR A 29 -12.84 19.37 5.37
N ASP A 30 -13.40 20.51 5.78
CA ASP A 30 -14.50 21.18 5.05
C ASP A 30 -14.05 21.57 3.64
N TYR A 31 -12.84 22.10 3.49
CA TYR A 31 -12.28 22.36 2.16
C TYR A 31 -12.17 21.08 1.34
N ALA A 32 -11.61 20.00 1.91
CA ALA A 32 -11.42 18.74 1.21
C ALA A 32 -12.73 18.14 0.71
N LYS A 33 -13.79 18.20 1.52
CA LYS A 33 -15.15 17.74 1.17
C LYS A 33 -15.72 18.46 -0.04
N GLU A 34 -15.41 19.75 -0.19
CA GLU A 34 -15.94 20.62 -1.25
C GLU A 34 -15.09 20.62 -2.54
N ILE A 35 -13.91 19.98 -2.55
CA ILE A 35 -13.09 19.87 -3.76
C ILE A 35 -13.87 19.12 -4.84
N LYS A 36 -13.99 19.72 -6.02
CA LYS A 36 -14.58 19.04 -7.18
C LYS A 36 -13.67 17.94 -7.69
N MET A 37 -14.21 16.74 -7.91
CA MET A 37 -13.40 15.60 -8.35
C MET A 37 -12.72 15.81 -9.71
N SER A 38 -13.35 16.61 -10.59
CA SER A 38 -12.77 17.02 -11.87
C SER A 38 -11.43 17.78 -11.77
N ILE A 39 -11.03 18.22 -10.57
CA ILE A 39 -9.70 18.84 -10.33
C ILE A 39 -8.58 17.80 -10.37
N PHE A 40 -8.86 16.57 -9.92
CA PHE A 40 -7.89 15.48 -9.87
C PHE A 40 -7.75 14.77 -11.21
N ASP A 41 -8.87 14.56 -11.91
CA ASP A 41 -8.92 13.96 -13.23
C ASP A 41 -10.10 14.55 -14.01
N SER A 42 -9.89 14.99 -15.25
CA SER A 42 -10.96 15.61 -16.06
C SER A 42 -12.08 14.65 -16.47
N GLY A 43 -11.86 13.34 -16.38
CA GLY A 43 -12.85 12.29 -16.60
C GLY A 43 -13.74 12.02 -15.38
N LEU A 44 -13.39 12.53 -14.21
CA LEU A 44 -14.22 12.44 -13.00
C LEU A 44 -15.35 13.48 -13.00
N PRO A 45 -16.46 13.23 -12.27
CA PRO A 45 -17.57 14.15 -12.21
C PRO A 45 -17.18 15.51 -11.58
N GLY A 46 -17.91 16.57 -11.94
CA GLY A 46 -17.72 17.91 -11.37
C GLY A 46 -18.33 18.11 -9.98
N GLU A 47 -18.78 17.04 -9.33
CA GLU A 47 -19.39 17.07 -8.00
C GLU A 47 -18.34 17.15 -6.87
N PRO A 48 -18.71 17.61 -5.66
CA PRO A 48 -17.81 17.64 -4.52
C PRO A 48 -17.32 16.25 -4.09
N PHE A 49 -16.11 16.19 -3.55
CA PHE A 49 -15.46 14.97 -3.09
C PHE A 49 -16.35 14.18 -2.14
N GLU A 50 -16.98 14.82 -1.14
CA GLU A 50 -17.78 14.10 -0.14
C GLU A 50 -18.95 13.35 -0.79
N SER A 51 -19.64 14.00 -1.73
CA SER A 51 -20.77 13.40 -2.47
C SER A 51 -20.30 12.26 -3.38
N TRP A 52 -19.23 12.50 -4.14
CA TRP A 52 -18.64 11.48 -5.01
C TRP A 52 -18.16 10.26 -4.22
N PHE A 53 -17.38 10.49 -3.16
CA PHE A 53 -16.80 9.41 -2.37
C PHE A 53 -17.89 8.58 -1.70
N ALA A 54 -18.92 9.20 -1.13
CA ALA A 54 -20.09 8.51 -0.58
C ALA A 54 -20.78 7.61 -1.62
N ASN A 55 -20.93 8.09 -2.86
CA ASN A 55 -21.50 7.29 -3.95
C ASN A 55 -20.63 6.05 -4.28
N VAL A 56 -19.31 6.24 -4.35
CA VAL A 56 -18.34 5.15 -4.63
C VAL A 56 -18.35 4.09 -3.53
N VAL A 57 -18.29 4.50 -2.27
CA VAL A 57 -18.21 3.55 -1.14
C VAL A 57 -19.55 2.89 -0.81
N GLY A 58 -20.65 3.49 -1.27
CA GLY A 58 -22.01 2.98 -1.18
C GLY A 58 -22.76 3.46 0.08
N PRO A 59 -24.10 3.33 0.09
CA PRO A 59 -24.97 3.95 1.10
C PRO A 59 -24.82 3.34 2.51
N ASP A 60 -24.33 2.10 2.61
CA ASP A 60 -24.13 1.43 3.89
C ASP A 60 -22.79 1.79 4.54
N ALA A 61 -21.97 2.61 3.87
CA ALA A 61 -20.67 2.99 4.36
C ALA A 61 -20.75 4.10 5.42
N THR A 62 -19.97 3.98 6.49
CA THR A 62 -19.76 5.09 7.42
C THR A 62 -18.45 5.78 7.09
N VAL A 63 -18.52 7.07 6.72
CA VAL A 63 -17.34 7.89 6.41
C VAL A 63 -16.94 8.72 7.62
N THR A 64 -15.68 8.56 8.05
CA THR A 64 -15.04 9.39 9.07
C THR A 64 -13.89 10.17 8.46
N TRP A 65 -13.60 11.33 9.03
CA TRP A 65 -12.56 12.23 8.54
C TRP A 65 -11.50 12.45 9.61
N ASP A 66 -10.25 12.54 9.18
CA ASP A 66 -9.12 12.86 10.04
C ASP A 66 -8.13 13.77 9.31
N GLU A 67 -7.39 14.56 10.07
CA GLU A 67 -6.41 15.51 9.56
C GLU A 67 -5.03 15.17 10.10
N HIS A 68 -4.05 15.08 9.22
CA HIS A 68 -2.69 14.78 9.64
C HIS A 68 -1.65 15.39 8.71
N VAL A 69 -0.44 15.48 9.25
CA VAL A 69 0.74 15.87 8.47
C VAL A 69 1.13 14.72 7.55
N CYS A 70 1.14 14.95 6.24
CA CYS A 70 1.34 13.88 5.24
C CYS A 70 2.52 14.10 4.29
N GLY A 71 3.19 15.24 4.40
CA GLY A 71 4.46 15.53 3.72
C GLY A 71 5.66 15.36 4.66
N GLU A 72 6.77 14.85 4.13
CA GLU A 72 8.08 14.91 4.81
C GLU A 72 8.58 16.36 4.77
N GLY A 73 8.01 17.23 5.61
CA GLY A 73 8.58 18.56 5.83
C GLY A 73 9.87 18.40 6.63
N GLY A 74 11.02 18.52 5.98
CA GLY A 74 12.30 18.44 6.71
C GLY A 74 13.57 18.66 5.90
N GLU A 75 13.68 18.13 4.68
CA GLU A 75 15.00 18.13 4.00
C GLU A 75 15.42 19.48 3.39
N TYR A 76 14.50 20.42 3.18
CA TYR A 76 14.82 21.70 2.52
C TYR A 76 14.12 22.93 3.12
N GLY A 77 13.67 22.85 4.37
CA GLY A 77 13.01 23.98 5.04
C GLY A 77 11.61 24.34 4.50
N LEU A 78 10.99 23.44 3.72
CA LEU A 78 9.59 23.56 3.30
C LEU A 78 8.67 23.20 4.45
N ALA A 79 7.57 23.94 4.59
CA ALA A 79 6.52 23.62 5.55
C ALA A 79 5.90 22.26 5.20
N PRO A 80 5.61 21.41 6.20
CA PRO A 80 5.03 20.10 5.94
C PRO A 80 3.62 20.25 5.38
N SER A 81 3.28 19.41 4.40
CA SER A 81 1.93 19.38 3.84
C SER A 81 0.93 18.77 4.81
N VAL A 82 -0.30 19.29 4.79
CA VAL A 82 -1.44 18.75 5.53
C VAL A 82 -2.32 17.94 4.60
N CYS A 83 -2.85 16.83 5.11
CA CYS A 83 -3.86 16.04 4.42
C CYS A 83 -5.14 15.94 5.23
N ALA A 84 -6.26 16.00 4.52
CA ALA A 84 -7.53 15.49 4.98
C ALA A 84 -7.70 14.04 4.49
N THR A 85 -8.11 13.14 5.36
CA THR A 85 -8.27 11.72 5.03
C THR A 85 -9.67 11.25 5.33
N ALA A 86 -10.36 10.82 4.27
CA ALA A 86 -11.63 10.14 4.38
C ALA A 86 -11.38 8.64 4.57
N THR A 87 -11.91 8.09 5.65
CA THR A 87 -11.97 6.65 5.88
C THR A 87 -13.41 6.19 5.83
N ALA A 88 -13.76 5.40 4.82
CA ALA A 88 -15.06 4.75 4.73
C ALA A 88 -14.96 3.32 5.26
N ARG A 89 -15.85 2.93 6.17
CA ARG A 89 -16.04 1.52 6.56
C ARG A 89 -17.23 0.94 5.81
N THR A 90 -17.04 -0.19 5.14
CA THR A 90 -18.06 -0.87 4.33
C THR A 90 -18.27 -2.30 4.85
N GLY A 91 -19.49 -2.60 5.32
CA GLY A 91 -19.79 -3.88 5.94
C GLY A 91 -18.97 -4.12 7.22
N ASP A 92 -18.71 -5.38 7.55
CA ASP A 92 -18.02 -5.72 8.79
C ASP A 92 -16.53 -5.33 8.74
N CYS A 93 -15.84 -5.65 7.63
CA CYS A 93 -14.38 -5.59 7.53
C CYS A 93 -13.83 -4.69 6.45
N GLY A 94 -14.64 -4.30 5.46
CA GLY A 94 -14.16 -3.46 4.39
C GLY A 94 -13.85 -2.05 4.89
N TYR A 95 -12.73 -1.49 4.44
CA TYR A 95 -12.48 -0.07 4.56
C TYR A 95 -11.73 0.49 3.36
N ILE A 96 -11.96 1.78 3.12
CA ILE A 96 -11.34 2.56 2.08
C ILE A 96 -10.72 3.77 2.75
N VAL A 97 -9.45 4.03 2.47
CA VAL A 97 -8.74 5.23 2.92
C VAL A 97 -8.40 6.04 1.68
N LEU A 98 -8.79 7.30 1.67
CA LEU A 98 -8.42 8.26 0.63
C LEU A 98 -7.92 9.54 1.29
N SER A 99 -6.65 9.87 1.06
CA SER A 99 -6.00 11.06 1.59
C SER A 99 -5.80 12.11 0.49
N ILE A 100 -6.21 13.34 0.76
CA ILE A 100 -6.04 14.50 -0.12
C ILE A 100 -5.07 15.47 0.54
N GLY A 101 -4.01 15.84 -0.17
CA GLY A 101 -3.15 16.96 0.23
C GLY A 101 -3.84 18.30 -0.05
N THR A 102 -3.98 19.13 0.98
CA THR A 102 -4.76 20.39 0.93
C THR A 102 -3.92 21.65 1.01
N GLY A 103 -2.59 21.53 1.15
CA GLY A 103 -1.65 22.65 1.25
C GLY A 103 -0.59 22.43 2.33
N ASP A 104 0.06 23.52 2.78
CA ASP A 104 1.01 23.52 3.88
C ASP A 104 0.48 24.26 5.13
N PHE A 105 1.16 24.10 6.27
CA PHE A 105 0.79 24.79 7.51
C PHE A 105 1.13 26.30 7.52
N ALA A 106 1.96 26.77 6.59
CA ALA A 106 2.47 28.13 6.63
C ALA A 106 1.48 29.14 6.03
N GLU A 107 0.74 28.75 4.98
CA GLU A 107 -0.06 29.70 4.19
C GLU A 107 -1.57 29.45 4.20
N SER A 108 -2.10 28.70 5.17
CA SER A 108 -3.50 28.20 5.18
C SER A 108 -3.79 27.24 4.02
N VAL A 109 -5.05 26.78 3.87
CA VAL A 109 -5.47 25.95 2.73
C VAL A 109 -5.11 26.68 1.43
N SER A 110 -4.03 26.23 0.79
CA SER A 110 -3.39 26.92 -0.33
C SER A 110 -2.76 25.90 -1.26
N GLY A 111 -2.63 26.28 -2.54
CA GLY A 111 -2.10 25.39 -3.58
C GLY A 111 -3.17 24.50 -4.24
N LYS A 112 -2.74 23.79 -5.30
CA LYS A 112 -3.60 22.85 -6.03
C LYS A 112 -3.71 21.56 -5.20
N PRO A 113 -4.92 21.10 -4.84
CA PRO A 113 -5.06 19.86 -4.11
C PRO A 113 -4.59 18.68 -4.96
N TYR A 114 -4.10 17.64 -4.29
CA TYR A 114 -3.64 16.42 -4.95
C TYR A 114 -4.02 15.19 -4.15
N VAL A 115 -4.18 14.06 -4.85
CA VAL A 115 -4.40 12.78 -4.19
C VAL A 115 -3.08 12.28 -3.62
N ARG A 116 -3.05 11.94 -2.33
CA ARG A 116 -1.83 11.47 -1.66
C ARG A 116 -1.75 9.95 -1.61
N ASP A 117 -2.84 9.32 -1.20
CA ASP A 117 -2.95 7.88 -1.01
C ASP A 117 -4.39 7.41 -1.26
N ILE A 118 -4.52 6.21 -1.82
CA ILE A 118 -5.80 5.54 -2.03
C ILE A 118 -5.61 4.05 -1.73
N ARG A 119 -6.37 3.55 -0.76
CA ARG A 119 -6.27 2.16 -0.31
C ARG A 119 -7.65 1.55 -0.10
N ILE A 120 -7.84 0.35 -0.62
CA ILE A 120 -8.97 -0.53 -0.31
C ILE A 120 -8.45 -1.73 0.49
N ALA A 121 -9.09 -2.08 1.58
CA ALA A 121 -8.69 -3.20 2.42
C ALA A 121 -9.89 -3.88 3.08
N GLY A 122 -9.71 -5.13 3.49
CA GLY A 122 -10.74 -5.90 4.20
C GLY A 122 -11.92 -6.37 3.36
N LEU A 123 -11.90 -6.10 2.06
CA LEU A 123 -12.72 -6.72 1.03
C LEU A 123 -11.82 -7.67 0.21
N GLY A 124 -11.35 -8.72 0.88
CA GLY A 124 -10.21 -9.52 0.43
C GLY A 124 -8.86 -8.78 0.56
N PRO A 125 -7.83 -9.25 -0.17
CA PRO A 125 -6.51 -8.64 -0.18
C PRO A 125 -6.51 -7.15 -0.52
N SER A 126 -5.65 -6.39 0.19
CA SER A 126 -5.53 -4.94 0.02
C SER A 126 -5.15 -4.56 -1.41
N VAL A 127 -5.71 -3.45 -1.88
CA VAL A 127 -5.40 -2.81 -3.17
C VAL A 127 -4.94 -1.39 -2.87
N TYR A 128 -3.80 -1.01 -3.46
CA TYR A 128 -3.27 0.35 -3.43
C TYR A 128 -3.36 0.90 -4.85
N LEU A 129 -4.02 2.05 -5.00
CA LEU A 129 -4.06 2.75 -6.28
C LEU A 129 -3.03 3.87 -6.26
N LYS A 130 -2.44 4.14 -7.43
CA LYS A 130 -1.60 5.34 -7.53
C LYS A 130 -2.51 6.57 -7.43
N PRO A 131 -1.99 7.70 -6.96
CA PRO A 131 -2.70 8.97 -7.02
C PRO A 131 -3.32 9.32 -8.39
N SER A 132 -2.64 8.96 -9.49
CA SER A 132 -3.12 9.16 -10.85
C SER A 132 -4.33 8.31 -11.23
N ASP A 133 -4.58 7.22 -10.50
CA ASP A 133 -5.54 6.18 -10.87
C ASP A 133 -6.85 6.37 -10.07
N ILE A 134 -7.10 7.56 -9.52
CA ILE A 134 -8.31 7.85 -8.74
C ILE A 134 -9.61 7.65 -9.54
N ALA A 135 -9.56 7.83 -10.86
CA ALA A 135 -10.67 7.55 -11.77
C ALA A 135 -11.06 6.06 -11.78
N GLU A 136 -10.15 5.16 -11.40
CA GLU A 136 -10.39 3.72 -11.35
C GLU A 136 -10.92 3.24 -10.00
N LEU A 137 -11.11 4.13 -9.01
CA LEU A 137 -11.48 3.74 -7.65
C LEU A 137 -12.82 3.00 -7.61
N GLU A 138 -13.82 3.46 -8.36
CA GLU A 138 -15.15 2.83 -8.40
C GLU A 138 -15.09 1.38 -8.90
N GLU A 139 -14.37 1.16 -10.00
CA GLU A 139 -14.19 -0.16 -10.57
C GLU A 139 -13.38 -1.08 -9.63
N ASN A 140 -12.33 -0.55 -9.01
CA ASN A 140 -11.55 -1.31 -8.02
C ASN A 140 -12.39 -1.66 -6.77
N MET A 141 -13.32 -0.79 -6.38
CA MET A 141 -14.27 -1.08 -5.30
C MET A 141 -15.24 -2.20 -5.67
N ARG A 142 -15.77 -2.19 -6.91
CA ARG A 142 -16.60 -3.30 -7.42
C ARG A 142 -15.82 -4.62 -7.39
N LEU A 143 -14.60 -4.64 -7.96
CA LEU A 143 -13.74 -5.81 -7.99
C LEU A 143 -13.34 -6.32 -6.59
N ALA A 144 -13.14 -5.41 -5.63
CA ALA A 144 -12.85 -5.78 -4.25
C ALA A 144 -14.05 -6.48 -3.59
N ARG A 145 -15.28 -5.98 -3.80
CA ARG A 145 -16.50 -6.64 -3.30
C ARG A 145 -16.71 -8.03 -3.91
N GLU A 146 -16.51 -8.17 -5.23
CA GLU A 146 -16.58 -9.48 -5.90
C GLU A 146 -15.55 -10.47 -5.37
N ARG A 147 -14.35 -9.99 -5.08
CA ARG A 147 -13.29 -10.80 -4.47
C ARG A 147 -13.64 -11.19 -3.04
N ASP A 148 -14.20 -10.28 -2.25
CA ASP A 148 -14.67 -10.59 -0.90
C ASP A 148 -15.74 -11.68 -0.93
N GLU A 149 -16.73 -11.56 -1.81
CA GLU A 149 -17.78 -12.58 -1.99
C GLU A 149 -17.18 -13.94 -2.36
N LEU A 150 -16.29 -13.97 -3.35
CA LEU A 150 -15.58 -15.19 -3.76
C LEU A 150 -14.80 -15.81 -2.60
N LEU A 151 -13.97 -15.02 -1.91
CA LEU A 151 -13.14 -15.51 -0.81
C LEU A 151 -13.96 -15.95 0.40
N SER A 152 -15.12 -15.32 0.65
CA SER A 152 -16.03 -15.67 1.73
C SER A 152 -16.58 -17.08 1.59
N SER A 153 -16.74 -17.57 0.35
CA SER A 153 -17.24 -18.91 0.04
C SER A 153 -16.18 -20.02 0.21
N ILE A 154 -14.90 -19.65 0.21
CA ILE A 154 -13.78 -20.60 0.28
C ILE A 154 -13.49 -20.94 1.76
N PRO A 155 -13.36 -22.23 2.13
CA PRO A 155 -12.95 -22.61 3.48
C PRO A 155 -11.63 -21.95 3.90
N ILE A 156 -11.49 -21.63 5.18
CA ILE A 156 -10.21 -21.14 5.71
C ILE A 156 -9.19 -22.28 5.62
N ASN A 157 -8.12 -22.05 4.85
CA ASN A 157 -6.98 -22.96 4.70
C ASN A 157 -5.71 -22.11 4.69
N PRO A 158 -5.18 -21.72 5.87
CA PRO A 158 -4.12 -20.73 5.95
C PRO A 158 -2.87 -21.20 5.21
N ILE A 159 -2.17 -20.27 4.58
CA ILE A 159 -1.01 -20.62 3.76
C ILE A 159 0.12 -21.21 4.62
N ASN A 160 0.67 -22.35 4.18
CA ASN A 160 1.86 -22.94 4.77
C ASN A 160 3.12 -22.36 4.10
N LYS A 161 4.07 -21.85 4.90
CA LYS A 161 5.29 -21.20 4.36
C LYS A 161 6.14 -22.11 3.47
N LYS A 162 6.25 -23.39 3.81
CA LYS A 162 7.02 -24.35 3.02
C LYS A 162 6.28 -24.64 1.72
N GLU A 163 4.99 -24.91 1.82
CA GLU A 163 4.14 -25.18 0.65
C GLU A 163 4.10 -24.00 -0.33
N SER A 164 4.02 -22.77 0.18
CA SER A 164 4.04 -21.57 -0.67
C SER A 164 5.37 -21.39 -1.39
N ILE A 165 6.50 -21.60 -0.71
CA ILE A 165 7.83 -21.54 -1.32
C ILE A 165 7.97 -22.62 -2.39
N GLU A 166 7.61 -23.87 -2.08
CA GLU A 166 7.66 -24.98 -3.04
C GLU A 166 6.75 -24.72 -4.25
N TYR A 167 5.54 -24.22 -4.02
CA TYR A 167 4.65 -23.80 -5.11
C TYR A 167 5.29 -22.72 -5.97
N ALA A 168 5.85 -21.67 -5.37
CA ALA A 168 6.47 -20.57 -6.09
C ALA A 168 7.64 -21.01 -6.95
N LYS A 169 8.52 -21.85 -6.40
CA LYS A 169 9.67 -22.44 -7.12
C LYS A 169 9.24 -23.18 -8.39
N ASN A 170 8.10 -23.87 -8.33
CA ASN A 170 7.57 -24.68 -9.42
C ASN A 170 6.67 -23.91 -10.42
N ILE A 171 6.47 -22.59 -10.25
CA ILE A 171 5.70 -21.79 -11.22
C ILE A 171 6.44 -21.77 -12.55
N ASP A 172 5.76 -22.11 -13.64
CA ASP A 172 6.29 -21.86 -14.98
C ASP A 172 6.35 -20.35 -15.24
N THR A 173 7.53 -19.82 -15.55
CA THR A 173 7.74 -18.38 -15.77
C THR A 173 6.89 -17.79 -16.89
N SER A 174 6.47 -18.58 -17.88
CA SER A 174 5.54 -18.15 -18.93
C SER A 174 4.12 -17.82 -18.39
N LEU A 175 3.76 -18.35 -17.21
CA LEU A 175 2.51 -17.99 -16.54
C LEU A 175 2.59 -16.60 -15.90
N LEU A 176 3.78 -16.15 -15.51
CA LEU A 176 4.00 -14.82 -14.93
C LEU A 176 4.05 -13.75 -16.02
N ASP A 177 4.72 -14.03 -17.14
CA ASP A 177 4.82 -13.17 -18.32
C ASP A 177 5.12 -14.05 -19.54
N ASP A 178 4.30 -13.94 -20.60
CA ASP A 178 4.37 -14.81 -21.78
C ASP A 178 5.64 -14.60 -22.62
N ARG A 179 6.40 -13.53 -22.37
CA ARG A 179 7.70 -13.25 -22.98
C ARG A 179 8.86 -13.96 -22.29
N LEU A 180 8.64 -14.54 -21.12
CA LEU A 180 9.64 -15.33 -20.41
C LEU A 180 9.76 -16.73 -21.03
N PRO A 181 10.93 -17.39 -20.90
CA PRO A 181 11.06 -18.80 -21.28
C PRO A 181 10.10 -19.67 -20.44
N SER A 182 9.70 -20.82 -20.96
CA SER A 182 9.01 -21.84 -20.15
C SER A 182 10.05 -22.66 -19.39
N LYS A 183 10.19 -22.34 -18.09
CA LYS A 183 11.05 -22.99 -17.10
C LYS A 183 10.40 -22.82 -15.72
N THR A 184 10.81 -23.61 -14.75
CA THR A 184 10.42 -23.32 -13.37
C THR A 184 11.03 -22.00 -12.91
N LEU A 185 10.35 -21.31 -12.00
CA LEU A 185 10.83 -20.05 -11.46
C LEU A 185 12.16 -20.23 -10.72
N GLU A 186 12.36 -21.36 -10.05
CA GLU A 186 13.63 -21.70 -9.40
C GLU A 186 14.78 -21.82 -10.41
N GLU A 187 14.60 -22.59 -11.49
CA GLU A 187 15.61 -22.73 -12.53
C GLU A 187 15.92 -21.39 -13.19
N TRP A 188 14.89 -20.64 -13.59
CA TRP A 188 15.06 -19.35 -14.25
C TRP A 188 15.77 -18.34 -13.36
N PHE A 189 15.41 -18.25 -12.09
CA PHE A 189 16.00 -17.27 -11.18
C PHE A 189 17.42 -17.68 -10.74
N ALA A 190 17.71 -18.97 -10.60
CA ALA A 190 19.06 -19.48 -10.37
C ALA A 190 20.01 -19.20 -11.55
N GLU A 191 19.54 -19.34 -12.79
CA GLU A 191 20.30 -18.96 -13.99
C GLU A 191 20.67 -17.48 -13.98
N LEU A 192 19.76 -16.62 -13.53
CA LEU A 192 20.02 -15.19 -13.39
C LEU A 192 21.01 -14.91 -12.26
N ALA A 193 20.90 -15.58 -11.13
CA ALA A 193 21.83 -15.45 -10.01
C ALA A 193 23.27 -15.82 -10.41
N GLY A 194 23.42 -16.83 -11.27
CA GLY A 194 24.72 -17.37 -11.67
C GLY A 194 25.29 -18.34 -10.63
N PRO A 195 26.37 -19.06 -10.98
CA PRO A 195 26.87 -20.18 -10.17
C PRO A 195 27.44 -19.77 -8.81
N ASP A 196 27.83 -18.51 -8.65
CA ASP A 196 28.48 -17.99 -7.44
C ASP A 196 27.50 -17.37 -6.45
N SER A 197 26.19 -17.40 -6.74
CA SER A 197 25.16 -16.78 -5.90
C SER A 197 24.17 -17.82 -5.38
N GLU A 198 23.86 -17.77 -4.09
CA GLU A 198 22.79 -18.55 -3.50
C GLU A 198 21.46 -17.78 -3.58
N VAL A 199 20.38 -18.47 -3.96
CA VAL A 199 19.03 -17.90 -3.99
C VAL A 199 18.33 -18.23 -2.67
N GLU A 200 18.02 -17.21 -1.90
CA GLU A 200 17.17 -17.30 -0.71
C GLU A 200 15.69 -17.18 -1.06
N TRP A 201 14.84 -18.00 -0.44
CA TRP A 201 13.40 -17.97 -0.61
C TRP A 201 12.69 -17.70 0.72
N LYS A 202 11.79 -16.72 0.73
CA LYS A 202 11.01 -16.33 1.91
C LYS A 202 9.54 -16.22 1.57
N SER A 203 8.66 -16.68 2.46
CA SER A 203 7.22 -16.43 2.36
C SER A 203 6.81 -15.32 3.32
N GLU A 204 6.12 -14.32 2.79
CA GLU A 204 5.73 -13.10 3.49
C GLU A 204 4.25 -12.76 3.26
N ALA A 205 3.68 -11.98 4.18
CA ALA A 205 2.38 -11.37 4.01
C ALA A 205 2.55 -10.01 3.32
N GLY A 206 1.61 -9.64 2.47
CA GLY A 206 1.63 -8.38 1.74
C GLY A 206 1.62 -7.14 2.61
N ASP A 207 2.07 -6.03 2.00
CA ASP A 207 1.85 -4.69 2.51
C ASP A 207 0.34 -4.51 2.77
N GLY A 208 -0.01 -4.14 4.00
CA GLY A 208 -1.39 -3.95 4.43
C GLY A 208 -1.98 -5.04 5.33
N CYS A 209 -1.27 -6.16 5.53
CA CYS A 209 -1.63 -7.18 6.51
C CYS A 209 -1.30 -6.79 7.94
N VAL A 210 -0.48 -5.75 8.13
CA VAL A 210 0.06 -5.40 9.43
C VAL A 210 0.04 -3.88 9.57
N ARG A 211 -0.29 -3.38 10.77
CA ARG A 211 0.32 -2.11 11.22
C ARG A 211 1.84 -2.25 11.00
N PRO A 212 2.57 -1.26 10.47
CA PRO A 212 3.91 -1.41 9.86
C PRO A 212 5.08 -1.94 10.73
N SER A 213 4.86 -2.75 11.78
CA SER A 213 5.88 -3.15 12.75
C SER A 213 5.73 -4.56 13.38
N LEU A 214 4.95 -5.50 12.83
CA LEU A 214 4.78 -6.83 13.46
C LEU A 214 5.15 -7.97 12.51
N SER A 215 5.99 -8.89 12.98
CA SER A 215 6.36 -10.12 12.28
C SER A 215 5.19 -11.09 12.10
N TYR A 216 5.32 -12.08 11.22
CA TYR A 216 4.30 -13.14 10.98
C TYR A 216 3.84 -13.86 12.27
N LYS A 217 4.73 -14.01 13.27
CA LYS A 217 4.39 -14.60 14.57
C LYS A 217 3.70 -13.61 15.51
N GLU A 218 3.90 -12.32 15.32
CA GLU A 218 3.29 -11.24 16.10
C GLU A 218 1.92 -10.85 15.53
N TYR A 219 1.69 -10.98 14.22
CA TYR A 219 0.35 -10.88 13.60
C TYR A 219 -0.66 -11.85 14.21
N ILE A 220 -0.20 -13.04 14.62
CA ILE A 220 -1.01 -14.04 15.33
C ILE A 220 -1.35 -13.60 16.78
N LYS A 221 -0.67 -12.59 17.32
CA LYS A 221 -0.73 -12.22 18.75
C LYS A 221 -1.29 -10.81 19.04
N VAL A 222 -1.72 -10.05 18.03
CA VAL A 222 -2.10 -8.64 18.25
C VAL A 222 -3.58 -8.47 18.61
N ASN A 223 -3.78 -8.27 19.92
CA ASN A 223 -4.79 -7.51 20.67
C ASN A 223 -6.23 -7.36 20.15
N GLU A 224 -7.14 -7.65 21.09
CA GLU A 224 -8.50 -8.16 20.90
C GLU A 224 -9.63 -7.15 21.10
N LYS A 225 -9.38 -5.88 21.46
CA LYS A 225 -10.45 -5.17 22.19
C LYS A 225 -11.57 -4.53 21.38
N ASP A 226 -11.37 -4.02 20.15
CA ASP A 226 -12.44 -3.20 19.52
C ASP A 226 -12.57 -3.27 17.99
N ASP A 227 -11.83 -4.14 17.29
CA ASP A 227 -11.99 -4.31 15.83
C ASP A 227 -12.67 -5.67 15.53
N PRO A 228 -13.93 -5.70 15.06
CA PRO A 228 -14.62 -6.94 14.68
C PRO A 228 -13.91 -7.73 13.57
N CYS A 229 -12.95 -7.10 12.90
CA CYS A 229 -12.17 -7.67 11.81
C CYS A 229 -10.70 -7.90 12.14
N SER A 230 -10.29 -7.51 13.35
CA SER A 230 -9.10 -8.10 13.95
C SER A 230 -9.39 -9.59 14.19
N PRO A 231 -8.49 -10.50 13.78
CA PRO A 231 -8.70 -11.93 13.99
C PRO A 231 -8.81 -12.24 15.48
N LYS A 232 -10.04 -12.46 15.99
CA LYS A 232 -10.27 -12.94 17.35
C LYS A 232 -9.73 -14.35 17.48
N TYR A 233 -8.78 -14.59 18.38
CA TYR A 233 -8.21 -15.91 18.62
C TYR A 233 -8.68 -16.49 19.97
N GLU A 234 -10.00 -16.65 20.14
CA GLU A 234 -10.56 -17.48 21.21
C GLU A 234 -11.39 -18.64 20.62
N GLY A 235 -10.72 -19.60 19.98
CA GLY A 235 -11.26 -20.94 19.70
C GLY A 235 -12.50 -21.05 18.80
N LYS A 236 -13.05 -19.93 18.32
CA LYS A 236 -14.12 -19.82 17.35
C LYS A 236 -13.68 -18.78 16.32
N GLN A 237 -12.95 -19.23 15.31
CA GLN A 237 -12.60 -18.37 14.17
C GLN A 237 -13.89 -17.77 13.60
N SER A 238 -14.02 -16.44 13.62
CA SER A 238 -14.97 -15.80 12.74
C SER A 238 -14.53 -16.06 11.29
N ASN A 239 -15.47 -16.43 10.42
CA ASN A 239 -15.16 -16.58 8.99
C ASN A 239 -14.76 -15.24 8.34
N ARG A 240 -15.03 -14.11 8.99
CA ARG A 240 -14.70 -12.75 8.56
C ARG A 240 -13.50 -12.20 9.33
N GLY A 241 -12.42 -11.90 8.61
CA GLY A 241 -11.17 -11.33 9.09
C GLY A 241 -10.36 -10.89 7.87
N TYR A 242 -9.47 -9.90 8.01
CA TYR A 242 -8.73 -9.35 6.87
C TYR A 242 -8.03 -10.46 6.08
N ASP A 243 -8.40 -10.61 4.80
CA ASP A 243 -7.62 -11.44 3.89
C ASP A 243 -6.61 -10.58 3.16
N CYS A 244 -5.52 -11.21 2.79
CA CYS A 244 -4.28 -10.51 2.58
C CYS A 244 -3.44 -11.27 1.57
N TRP A 245 -2.79 -10.58 0.64
CA TRP A 245 -1.97 -11.26 -0.34
C TRP A 245 -0.82 -11.99 0.37
N ALA A 246 -0.58 -13.23 -0.05
CA ALA A 246 0.57 -14.01 0.34
C ALA A 246 1.60 -13.94 -0.79
N TYR A 247 2.83 -13.62 -0.42
CA TYR A 247 3.95 -13.50 -1.34
C TYR A 247 5.00 -14.55 -1.03
N VAL A 248 5.72 -14.92 -2.08
CA VAL A 248 7.03 -15.54 -1.97
C VAL A 248 8.04 -14.62 -2.63
N GLN A 249 9.09 -14.30 -1.88
CA GLN A 249 10.22 -13.53 -2.33
C GLN A 249 11.38 -14.47 -2.62
N ALA A 250 12.00 -14.29 -3.78
CA ALA A 250 13.28 -14.86 -4.14
C ALA A 250 14.31 -13.75 -4.14
N HIS A 251 15.46 -13.98 -3.50
CA HIS A 251 16.53 -13.01 -3.36
C HIS A 251 17.87 -13.66 -3.66
N PHE A 252 18.73 -12.97 -4.39
CA PHE A 252 20.16 -13.29 -4.42
C PHE A 252 20.96 -12.00 -4.36
N GLU A 253 22.18 -12.11 -3.84
CA GLU A 253 23.11 -10.99 -3.74
C GLU A 253 24.53 -11.43 -4.06
N ASN A 254 25.25 -10.59 -4.80
CA ASN A 254 26.67 -10.75 -5.06
C ASN A 254 27.44 -9.44 -4.77
N SER A 255 28.70 -9.38 -5.21
CA SER A 255 29.57 -8.23 -4.97
C SER A 255 29.07 -6.95 -5.65
N SER A 256 28.32 -7.06 -6.76
CA SER A 256 27.83 -5.94 -7.55
C SER A 256 26.35 -5.60 -7.33
N GLU A 257 25.50 -6.58 -7.07
CA GLU A 257 24.05 -6.40 -7.12
C GLU A 257 23.30 -7.21 -6.05
N SER A 258 22.12 -6.72 -5.67
CA SER A 258 21.16 -7.43 -4.83
C SER A 258 19.81 -7.41 -5.56
N VAL A 259 19.26 -8.58 -5.86
CA VAL A 259 18.07 -8.74 -6.70
C VAL A 259 16.95 -9.38 -5.90
N TYR A 260 15.77 -8.75 -5.92
CA TYR A 260 14.57 -9.27 -5.27
C TYR A 260 13.46 -9.47 -6.29
N LEU A 261 12.86 -10.65 -6.29
CA LEU A 261 11.63 -10.95 -7.01
C LEU A 261 10.54 -11.25 -5.99
N SER A 262 9.39 -10.59 -6.10
CA SER A 262 8.20 -10.90 -5.31
C SER A 262 7.08 -11.46 -6.19
N VAL A 263 6.63 -12.68 -5.88
CA VAL A 263 5.53 -13.37 -6.56
C VAL A 263 4.36 -13.54 -5.61
N ARG A 264 3.20 -13.08 -6.05
CA ARG A 264 1.93 -13.28 -5.37
C ARG A 264 1.42 -14.68 -5.65
N VAL A 265 1.20 -15.49 -4.62
CA VAL A 265 0.84 -16.92 -4.75
C VAL A 265 -0.55 -17.26 -4.25
N GLY A 266 -1.21 -16.35 -3.54
CA GLY A 266 -2.54 -16.58 -2.98
C GLY A 266 -2.83 -15.62 -1.84
N THR A 267 -3.56 -16.07 -0.84
CA THR A 267 -3.89 -15.26 0.34
C THR A 267 -3.50 -15.94 1.64
N ILE A 268 -3.27 -15.14 2.68
CA ILE A 268 -2.83 -15.65 3.98
C ILE A 268 -3.89 -16.56 4.61
N ARG A 269 -5.18 -16.25 4.44
CA ARG A 269 -6.27 -17.04 5.04
C ARG A 269 -6.77 -18.19 4.17
N LYS A 270 -6.64 -18.09 2.85
CA LYS A 270 -7.20 -19.08 1.90
C LYS A 270 -6.14 -19.96 1.24
N GLY A 271 -4.86 -19.68 1.47
CA GLY A 271 -3.77 -20.49 0.96
C GLY A 271 -3.38 -20.08 -0.45
N ILE A 272 -2.82 -21.03 -1.22
CA ILE A 272 -2.51 -20.82 -2.63
C ILE A 272 -3.82 -20.62 -3.40
N PHE A 273 -3.94 -19.50 -4.09
CA PHE A 273 -5.19 -19.09 -4.74
C PHE A 273 -4.94 -18.17 -5.93
N GLY A 274 -5.71 -18.38 -7.00
CA GLY A 274 -5.66 -17.56 -8.21
C GLY A 274 -4.42 -17.79 -9.07
N LYS A 275 -4.33 -17.03 -10.17
CA LYS A 275 -3.16 -17.04 -11.05
C LYS A 275 -1.98 -16.34 -10.34
N PRO A 276 -0.77 -16.92 -10.32
CA PRO A 276 0.39 -16.24 -9.77
C PRO A 276 0.72 -15.00 -10.59
N VAL A 277 1.19 -13.95 -9.92
CA VAL A 277 1.56 -12.68 -10.55
C VAL A 277 2.88 -12.19 -9.96
N SER A 278 3.83 -11.83 -10.82
CA SER A 278 5.02 -11.09 -10.38
C SER A 278 4.63 -9.64 -10.10
N GLU A 279 4.77 -9.19 -8.85
CA GLU A 279 4.41 -7.81 -8.52
C GLU A 279 5.61 -6.86 -8.66
N ARG A 280 6.77 -7.27 -8.14
CA ARG A 280 7.95 -6.41 -8.08
C ARG A 280 9.20 -7.21 -8.38
N VAL A 281 9.99 -6.73 -9.34
CA VAL A 281 11.41 -7.09 -9.45
C VAL A 281 12.20 -5.84 -9.11
N PHE A 282 13.02 -5.95 -8.08
CA PHE A 282 13.92 -4.90 -7.66
C PHE A 282 15.35 -5.30 -7.96
N ILE A 283 16.09 -4.36 -8.52
CA ILE A 283 17.54 -4.45 -8.57
C ILE A 283 18.08 -3.32 -7.74
N TYR A 284 18.87 -3.68 -6.75
CA TYR A 284 19.73 -2.77 -6.04
C TYR A 284 21.14 -2.90 -6.61
N ASN A 285 21.49 -1.93 -7.46
CA ASN A 285 22.89 -1.68 -7.74
C ASN A 285 23.42 -0.88 -6.54
N LYS A 286 24.44 -1.41 -5.85
CA LYS A 286 25.01 -0.79 -4.64
C LYS A 286 25.48 0.67 -4.86
N GLY A 287 25.63 1.12 -6.12
CA GLY A 287 25.91 2.52 -6.49
C GLY A 287 24.73 3.38 -6.97
N ASP A 288 23.63 2.80 -7.50
CA ASP A 288 22.60 3.55 -8.25
C ASP A 288 21.19 3.53 -7.61
N GLY A 289 21.05 2.89 -6.45
CA GLY A 289 19.78 2.79 -5.73
C GLY A 289 18.84 1.71 -6.26
N ILE A 290 17.56 1.79 -5.84
CA ILE A 290 16.54 0.79 -6.14
C ILE A 290 15.81 1.15 -7.43
N LYS A 291 15.73 0.21 -8.37
CA LYS A 291 14.92 0.35 -9.60
C LYS A 291 13.94 -0.81 -9.74
N LYS A 292 12.73 -0.50 -10.25
CA LYS A 292 11.65 -1.45 -10.52
C LYS A 292 11.58 -1.73 -12.01
N PHE A 293 11.48 -2.99 -12.39
CA PHE A 293 11.37 -3.41 -13.79
C PHE A 293 10.26 -4.42 -13.99
N PRO A 294 9.63 -4.46 -15.18
CA PRO A 294 8.85 -5.61 -15.61
C PRO A 294 9.72 -6.87 -15.61
N ILE A 295 9.14 -8.02 -15.21
CA ILE A 295 9.91 -9.26 -15.03
C ILE A 295 10.61 -9.75 -16.32
N HIS A 296 10.01 -9.52 -17.50
CA HIS A 296 10.60 -9.93 -18.78
C HIS A 296 11.78 -9.05 -19.23
N GLU A 297 11.92 -7.83 -18.71
CA GLU A 297 13.07 -6.97 -19.01
C GLU A 297 14.27 -7.31 -18.13
N PHE A 298 14.02 -8.01 -17.02
CA PHE A 298 15.00 -8.24 -15.96
C PHE A 298 16.30 -8.90 -16.46
N PRO A 299 16.30 -9.97 -17.29
CA PRO A 299 17.55 -10.55 -17.79
C PRO A 299 18.43 -9.56 -18.56
N LYS A 300 17.82 -8.70 -19.38
CA LYS A 300 18.54 -7.69 -20.17
C LYS A 300 19.12 -6.59 -19.28
N VAL A 301 18.34 -6.15 -18.29
CA VAL A 301 18.79 -5.12 -17.33
C VAL A 301 19.98 -5.64 -16.53
N LEU A 302 19.90 -6.88 -16.04
CA LEU A 302 20.95 -7.52 -15.27
C LEU A 302 22.25 -7.68 -16.08
N GLU A 303 22.15 -8.09 -17.35
CA GLU A 303 23.29 -8.20 -18.25
C GLU A 303 24.01 -6.86 -18.44
N ARG A 304 23.25 -5.76 -18.57
CA ARG A 304 23.80 -4.40 -18.71
C ARG A 304 24.54 -3.97 -17.44
N ILE A 305 23.96 -4.22 -16.26
CA ILE A 305 24.62 -3.93 -14.97
C ILE A 305 25.95 -4.68 -14.86
N ARG A 306 25.97 -5.98 -15.21
CA ARG A 306 27.18 -6.81 -15.19
C ARG A 306 28.25 -6.36 -16.17
N LYS A 307 27.86 -5.70 -17.27
CA LYS A 307 28.79 -5.05 -18.21
C LYS A 307 29.28 -3.67 -17.73
N GLY A 308 28.82 -3.20 -16.58
CA GLY A 308 29.15 -1.86 -16.05
C GLY A 308 28.42 -0.73 -16.79
N GLU A 309 27.34 -1.03 -17.51
CA GLU A 309 26.52 0.00 -18.15
C GLU A 309 25.65 0.69 -17.09
N LEU A 310 26.00 1.93 -16.74
CA LEU A 310 25.21 2.74 -15.81
C LEU A 310 23.83 3.05 -16.41
N PHE A 311 22.80 2.84 -15.60
CA PHE A 311 21.45 3.30 -15.93
C PHE A 311 21.34 4.78 -15.54
N TYR A 312 21.85 5.67 -16.36
CA TYR A 312 21.28 7.00 -16.43
C TYR A 312 20.08 6.91 -17.37
N PRO A 313 18.83 6.95 -16.89
CA PRO A 313 17.77 7.36 -17.78
C PRO A 313 18.16 8.75 -18.30
N ASP A 314 18.15 8.94 -19.61
CA ASP A 314 18.15 10.29 -20.17
C ASP A 314 17.06 11.08 -19.43
N LYS A 315 17.46 12.19 -18.80
CA LYS A 315 16.57 13.05 -18.03
C LYS A 315 15.48 13.65 -18.90
#